data_AF-A0AAN3BQY9-F1
#
_entry.id   AF-A0AAN3BQY9-F1
#
_cell.length_a   1.000
_cell.length_b   1.000
_cell.length_c   1.000
_cell.angle_alpha   90.00
_cell.angle_beta   90.00
_cell.angle_gamma   90.00
#
_symmetry.space_group_name_H-M   'P 1'
#
loop_
_entity.id
_entity.type
_entity.pdbx_description
1 polymer ?
#
loop_
_entity_poly.entity_id
_entity_poly.type
_entity_poly.pdbx_seq_one_letter_code
_entity_poly.pdbx_strand_id
1 'polypeptide(L)'
;MSRIDIAELNGFLQGLRSSNAEVKKMIRGIQQAASKYAQDKSLTGQAVSASQSYFASSYPSIAQSILEALEESEERLAQYIREFGSQVDSSPSARIDAEILQEAMAKVASLKRKEEDLHRQLTAPNTKPDMQQVYVVQARSAHTQLLQAIEKEDILERYIAFEQSHA
;
A
#
# COMPACT_ATOMS: atom_id res chain seq x y z
N MET A 1 12.51 -1.12 8.22
CA MET A 1 11.44 -0.48 7.42
C MET A 1 10.97 -1.49 6.39
N SER A 2 9.66 -1.60 6.21
CA SER A 2 9.06 -2.53 5.24
C SER A 2 9.21 -2.01 3.81
N ARG A 3 9.36 -2.91 2.83
CA ARG A 3 9.26 -2.59 1.41
C ARG A 3 7.78 -2.50 1.03
N ILE A 4 7.40 -1.42 0.36
CA ILE A 4 6.08 -1.27 -0.26
C ILE A 4 6.21 -1.29 -1.77
N ASP A 5 5.35 -2.07 -2.39
CA ASP A 5 5.13 -2.10 -3.84
C ASP A 5 3.62 -2.06 -4.08
N ILE A 6 3.13 -0.92 -4.57
CA ILE A 6 1.68 -0.70 -4.74
C ILE A 6 1.08 -1.63 -5.80
N ALA A 7 1.86 -2.06 -6.79
CA ALA A 7 1.40 -3.02 -7.77
C ALA A 7 1.21 -4.40 -7.13
N GLU A 8 2.17 -4.83 -6.29
CA GLU A 8 2.05 -6.08 -5.52
C GLU A 8 0.85 -6.03 -4.55
N LEU A 9 0.64 -4.91 -3.84
CA LEU A 9 -0.49 -4.73 -2.92
C LEU A 9 -1.85 -4.76 -3.63
N ASN A 10 -1.97 -4.11 -4.80
CA ASN A 10 -3.20 -4.19 -5.60
C ASN A 10 -3.47 -5.60 -6.11
N GLY A 11 -2.43 -6.32 -6.55
CA GLY A 11 -2.54 -7.72 -6.92
C GLY A 11 -3.00 -8.60 -5.76
N PHE A 12 -2.44 -8.37 -4.56
CA PHE A 12 -2.86 -9.05 -3.35
C PHE A 12 -4.32 -8.74 -2.98
N LEU A 13 -4.75 -7.47 -3.05
CA LEU A 13 -6.14 -7.08 -2.80
C LEU A 13 -7.12 -7.77 -3.79
N GLN A 14 -6.74 -7.86 -5.06
CA GLN A 14 -7.55 -8.58 -6.05
C GLN A 14 -7.66 -10.07 -5.69
N GLY A 15 -6.54 -10.71 -5.34
CA GLY A 15 -6.53 -12.11 -4.89
C GLY A 15 -7.35 -12.34 -3.63
N LEU A 16 -7.25 -11.44 -2.66
CA LEU A 16 -8.03 -11.45 -1.42
C LEU A 16 -9.53 -11.36 -1.71
N ARG A 17 -9.96 -10.42 -2.57
CA ARG A 17 -11.37 -10.27 -2.98
C ARG A 17 -11.90 -11.53 -3.66
N SER A 18 -11.12 -12.13 -4.55
CA SER A 18 -11.52 -13.39 -5.21
C SER A 18 -11.65 -14.53 -4.21
N SER A 19 -10.68 -14.70 -3.31
CA SER A 19 -10.73 -15.71 -2.25
C SER A 19 -11.94 -15.50 -1.33
N ASN A 20 -12.15 -14.27 -0.86
CA ASN A 20 -13.24 -13.92 0.02
C ASN A 20 -14.60 -14.08 -0.67
N ALA A 21 -14.72 -13.82 -1.97
CA ALA A 21 -15.95 -14.08 -2.71
C ALA A 21 -16.36 -15.56 -2.68
N GLU A 22 -15.40 -16.48 -2.84
CA GLU A 22 -15.65 -17.92 -2.73
C GLU A 22 -16.03 -18.31 -1.30
N VAL A 23 -15.33 -17.78 -0.29
CA VAL A 23 -15.69 -18.04 1.12
C VAL A 23 -17.08 -17.50 1.46
N LYS A 24 -17.42 -16.27 1.05
CA LYS A 24 -18.76 -15.68 1.24
C LYS A 24 -19.84 -16.56 0.61
N LYS A 25 -19.59 -17.13 -0.57
CA LYS A 25 -20.50 -18.07 -1.22
C LYS A 25 -20.69 -19.35 -0.40
N MET A 26 -19.61 -19.93 0.13
CA MET A 26 -19.67 -21.11 1.01
C MET A 26 -20.45 -20.84 2.30
N ILE A 27 -20.15 -19.72 2.99
CA ILE A 27 -20.82 -19.35 4.24
C ILE A 27 -22.32 -19.12 4.02
N ARG A 28 -22.72 -18.44 2.94
CA ARG A 28 -24.14 -18.28 2.58
C ARG A 28 -24.82 -19.63 2.32
N GLY A 29 -24.12 -20.58 1.70
CA GLY A 29 -24.60 -21.96 1.53
C GLY A 29 -24.83 -22.68 2.86
N ILE A 30 -23.89 -22.56 3.80
CA ILE A 30 -24.01 -23.11 5.16
C ILE A 30 -25.20 -22.47 5.89
N GLN A 31 -25.35 -21.15 5.80
CA GLN A 31 -26.47 -20.43 6.41
C GLN A 31 -27.82 -20.89 5.84
N GLN A 32 -27.90 -21.11 4.53
CA GLN A 32 -29.12 -21.63 3.91
C GLN A 32 -29.43 -23.07 4.35
N ALA A 33 -28.42 -23.93 4.44
CA ALA A 33 -28.59 -25.31 4.92
C ALA A 33 -29.00 -25.37 6.39
N ALA A 34 -28.35 -24.56 7.24
CA ALA A 34 -28.68 -24.42 8.65
C ALA A 34 -30.13 -23.93 8.85
N SER A 35 -30.54 -22.93 8.07
CA SER A 35 -31.91 -22.40 8.10
C SER A 35 -32.95 -23.44 7.66
N LYS A 36 -32.68 -24.17 6.57
CA LYS A 36 -33.54 -25.28 6.12
C LYS A 36 -33.67 -26.37 7.18
N TYR A 37 -32.57 -26.77 7.79
CA TYR A 37 -32.57 -27.77 8.87
C TYR A 37 -33.36 -27.30 10.09
N ALA A 38 -33.15 -26.06 10.53
CA ALA A 38 -33.85 -25.48 11.67
C ALA A 38 -35.37 -25.34 11.46
N GLN A 39 -35.81 -25.21 10.20
CA GLN A 39 -37.22 -25.08 9.82
C GLN A 39 -37.87 -26.40 9.39
N ASP A 40 -37.12 -27.50 9.36
CA ASP A 40 -37.62 -28.80 8.91
C ASP A 40 -38.59 -29.39 9.94
N LYS A 41 -39.85 -29.60 9.52
CA LYS A 41 -40.92 -30.16 10.34
C LYS A 41 -41.06 -31.68 10.21
N SER A 42 -40.32 -32.31 9.28
CA SER A 42 -40.36 -33.75 9.06
C SER A 42 -39.55 -34.53 10.11
N LEU A 43 -38.51 -33.90 10.67
CA LEU A 43 -37.70 -34.45 11.74
C LEU A 43 -38.35 -34.11 13.09
N THR A 44 -38.49 -35.11 13.96
CA THR A 44 -39.17 -34.95 15.25
C THR A 44 -38.38 -35.60 16.38
N GLY A 45 -38.67 -35.20 17.63
CA GLY A 45 -38.02 -35.73 18.84
C GLY A 45 -37.22 -34.65 19.59
N GLN A 46 -37.07 -34.83 20.90
CA GLN A 46 -36.45 -33.82 21.79
C GLN A 46 -35.02 -33.46 21.37
N ALA A 47 -34.22 -34.45 20.97
CA ALA A 47 -32.84 -34.22 20.49
C ALA A 47 -32.82 -33.38 19.20
N VAL A 48 -33.74 -33.63 18.27
CA VAL A 48 -33.88 -32.86 17.03
C VAL A 48 -34.28 -31.42 17.35
N SER A 49 -35.28 -31.22 18.21
CA SER A 49 -35.72 -29.87 18.58
C SER A 49 -34.62 -29.06 19.27
N ALA A 50 -33.84 -29.68 20.15
CA ALA A 50 -32.69 -29.03 20.79
C ALA A 50 -31.62 -28.60 19.76
N SER A 51 -31.30 -29.49 18.81
CA SER A 51 -30.36 -29.21 17.73
C SER A 51 -30.88 -28.08 16.81
N GLN A 52 -32.13 -28.16 16.33
CA GLN A 52 -32.74 -27.13 15.48
C GLN A 52 -32.76 -25.75 16.16
N SER A 53 -33.04 -25.69 17.46
CA SER A 53 -32.97 -24.45 18.25
C SER A 53 -31.56 -23.85 18.27
N TYR A 54 -30.52 -24.68 18.41
CA TYR A 54 -29.13 -24.23 18.32
C TYR A 54 -28.79 -23.67 16.93
N PHE A 55 -29.19 -24.36 15.86
CA PHE A 55 -28.98 -23.90 14.48
C PHE A 55 -29.77 -22.62 14.16
N ALA A 56 -30.96 -22.43 14.75
CA ALA A 56 -31.74 -21.21 14.58
C ALA A 56 -31.14 -20.00 15.32
N SER A 57 -30.48 -20.24 16.46
CA SER A 57 -30.02 -19.15 17.36
C SER A 57 -28.56 -18.74 17.15
N SER A 58 -27.66 -19.71 16.92
CA SER A 58 -26.21 -19.48 17.01
C SER A 58 -25.53 -19.37 15.64
N TYR A 59 -25.98 -20.15 14.65
CA TYR A 59 -25.36 -20.15 13.31
C TYR A 59 -25.50 -18.82 12.56
N PRO A 60 -26.62 -18.09 12.60
CA PRO A 60 -26.75 -16.82 11.89
C PRO A 60 -25.73 -15.77 12.33
N SER A 61 -25.51 -15.63 13.64
CA SER A 61 -24.54 -14.69 14.21
C SER A 61 -23.10 -15.07 13.87
N ILE A 62 -22.75 -16.36 13.95
CA ILE A 62 -21.41 -16.84 13.56
C ILE A 62 -21.15 -16.58 12.07
N ALA A 63 -22.12 -16.94 11.20
CA ALA A 63 -21.99 -16.72 9.76
C ALA A 63 -21.83 -15.23 9.44
N GLN A 64 -22.63 -14.37 10.09
CA GLN A 64 -22.56 -12.93 9.92
C GLN A 64 -21.19 -12.36 10.33
N SER A 65 -20.66 -12.76 11.50
CA SER A 65 -19.33 -12.30 11.95
C SER A 65 -18.22 -12.72 10.99
N ILE A 66 -18.29 -13.90 10.38
CA ILE A 66 -17.31 -14.32 9.36
C ILE A 66 -17.44 -13.45 8.11
N LEU A 67 -18.65 -13.19 7.62
CA LEU A 67 -18.86 -12.34 6.44
C LEU A 67 -18.33 -10.92 6.66
N GLU A 68 -18.60 -10.34 7.83
CA GLU A 68 -18.11 -9.02 8.23
C GLU A 68 -16.58 -9.00 8.31
N ALA A 69 -15.96 -10.01 8.91
CA ALA A 69 -14.49 -10.09 8.98
C ALA A 69 -13.84 -10.14 7.59
N LEU A 70 -14.46 -10.84 6.63
CA LEU A 70 -13.98 -10.90 5.25
C LEU A 70 -14.10 -9.53 4.57
N GLU A 71 -15.23 -8.84 4.75
CA GLU A 71 -15.44 -7.49 4.20
C GLU A 71 -14.48 -6.47 4.82
N GLU A 72 -14.31 -6.51 6.13
CA GLU A 72 -13.39 -5.64 6.85
C GLU A 72 -11.94 -5.85 6.41
N SER A 73 -11.54 -7.10 6.16
CA SER A 73 -10.19 -7.41 5.65
C SER A 73 -9.93 -6.79 4.28
N GLU A 74 -10.92 -6.81 3.38
CA GLU A 74 -10.83 -6.20 2.05
C GLU A 74 -10.80 -4.67 2.16
N GLU A 75 -11.66 -4.10 3.00
CA GLU A 75 -11.78 -2.65 3.14
C GLU A 75 -10.55 -2.04 3.79
N ARG A 76 -10.00 -2.66 4.84
CA ARG A 76 -8.76 -2.19 5.49
C ARG A 76 -7.59 -2.13 4.53
N LEU A 77 -7.40 -3.18 3.73
CA LEU A 77 -6.33 -3.19 2.73
C LEU A 77 -6.58 -2.17 1.62
N ALA A 78 -7.83 -2.06 1.14
CA ALA A 78 -8.19 -1.07 0.13
C ALA A 78 -8.00 0.36 0.65
N GLN A 79 -8.34 0.62 1.90
CA GLN A 79 -8.15 1.90 2.56
C GLN A 79 -6.67 2.23 2.67
N TYR A 80 -5.83 1.31 3.14
CA TYR A 80 -4.38 1.49 3.21
C TYR A 80 -3.78 1.88 1.85
N ILE A 81 -4.16 1.20 0.77
CA ILE A 81 -3.67 1.51 -0.59
C ILE A 81 -4.13 2.92 -1.03
N ARG A 82 -5.38 3.30 -0.75
CA ARG A 82 -5.91 4.63 -1.09
C ARG A 82 -5.22 5.73 -0.29
N GLU A 83 -4.99 5.51 1.00
CA GLU A 83 -4.32 6.46 1.90
C GLU A 83 -2.84 6.60 1.55
N PHE A 84 -2.16 5.52 1.19
CA PHE A 84 -0.81 5.59 0.65
C PHE A 84 -0.77 6.45 -0.62
N GLY A 85 -1.70 6.22 -1.55
CA GLY A 85 -1.77 6.97 -2.80
C GLY A 85 -2.03 8.47 -2.61
N SER A 86 -2.78 8.85 -1.58
CA SER A 86 -3.11 10.25 -1.29
C SER A 86 -2.06 10.97 -0.45
N GLN A 87 -1.36 10.26 0.44
CA GLN A 87 -0.42 10.85 1.40
C GLN A 87 1.04 10.72 0.96
N VAL A 88 1.39 9.69 0.19
CA VAL A 88 2.79 9.32 -0.11
C VAL A 88 3.10 9.51 -1.59
N ASP A 89 2.56 8.65 -2.45
CA ASP A 89 2.79 8.67 -3.89
C ASP A 89 1.59 8.08 -4.65
N SER A 90 0.98 8.89 -5.52
CA SER A 90 -0.17 8.50 -6.33
C SER A 90 0.17 7.60 -7.53
N SER A 91 1.46 7.35 -7.77
CA SER A 91 1.93 6.55 -8.89
C SER A 91 1.46 5.09 -8.79
N PRO A 92 0.89 4.50 -9.85
CA PRO A 92 0.40 3.11 -9.83
C PRO A 92 1.53 2.07 -9.69
N SER A 93 2.78 2.48 -9.96
CA SER A 93 4.00 1.69 -9.79
C SER A 93 4.87 2.23 -8.65
N ALA A 94 4.28 2.95 -7.68
CA ALA A 94 5.00 3.46 -6.53
C ALA A 94 5.66 2.29 -5.79
N ARG A 95 6.97 2.42 -5.57
CA ARG A 95 7.78 1.45 -4.86
C ARG A 95 8.73 2.16 -3.92
N ILE A 96 8.68 1.78 -2.65
CA ILE A 96 9.54 2.32 -1.60
C ILE A 96 10.21 1.15 -0.90
N ASP A 97 11.54 1.09 -0.99
CA ASP A 97 12.34 0.16 -0.19
C ASP A 97 13.53 0.88 0.43
N ALA A 98 14.01 0.37 1.57
CA ALA A 98 15.04 0.99 2.41
C ALA A 98 16.38 1.20 1.67
N GLU A 99 16.63 0.43 0.62
CA GLU A 99 17.83 0.50 -0.19
C GLU A 99 17.73 1.61 -1.25
N ILE A 100 16.62 1.70 -1.98
CA ILE A 100 16.30 2.81 -2.89
C ILE A 100 16.26 4.14 -2.11
N LEU A 101 15.74 4.10 -0.88
CA LEU A 101 15.75 5.19 0.11
C LEU A 101 17.16 5.72 0.36
N GLN A 102 18.07 4.84 0.78
CA GLN A 102 19.44 5.21 1.13
C GLN A 102 20.24 5.66 -0.09
N GLU A 103 20.02 5.02 -1.25
CA GLU A 103 20.64 5.41 -2.51
C GLU A 103 20.19 6.81 -2.94
N ALA A 104 18.90 7.12 -2.83
CA ALA A 104 18.36 8.43 -3.19
C ALA A 104 18.97 9.55 -2.32
N MET A 105 19.03 9.37 -0.99
CA MET A 105 19.64 10.35 -0.07
C MET A 105 21.14 10.55 -0.36
N ALA A 106 21.89 9.47 -0.58
CA ALA A 106 23.30 9.55 -0.96
C ALA A 106 23.49 10.32 -2.27
N LYS A 107 22.57 10.11 -3.24
CA LYS A 107 22.58 10.79 -4.53
C LYS A 107 22.24 12.28 -4.41
N VAL A 108 21.28 12.67 -3.57
CA VAL A 108 21.00 14.08 -3.23
C VAL A 108 22.25 14.75 -2.69
N ALA A 109 22.89 14.16 -1.67
CA ALA A 109 24.08 14.74 -1.05
C ALA A 109 25.24 14.88 -2.05
N SER A 110 25.43 13.89 -2.93
CA SER A 110 26.43 13.95 -4.00
C SER A 110 26.11 15.03 -5.03
N LEU A 111 24.85 15.18 -5.44
CA LEU A 111 24.43 16.15 -6.44
C LEU A 111 24.52 17.58 -5.92
N LYS A 112 24.14 17.83 -4.65
CA LYS A 112 24.33 19.14 -3.99
C LYS A 112 25.81 19.58 -4.03
N ARG A 113 26.73 18.70 -3.62
CA ARG A 113 28.17 18.97 -3.66
C ARG A 113 28.68 19.27 -5.07
N LYS A 114 28.19 18.51 -6.06
CA LYS A 114 28.58 18.68 -7.46
C LYS A 114 28.07 20.00 -8.05
N GLU A 115 26.84 20.39 -7.74
CA GLU A 115 26.28 21.67 -8.16
C GLU A 115 27.04 22.85 -7.55
N GLU A 116 27.34 22.78 -6.24
CA GLU A 116 28.15 23.80 -5.55
C GLU A 116 29.55 23.93 -6.16
N ASP A 117 30.21 22.81 -6.46
CA ASP A 117 31.54 22.82 -7.07
C ASP A 117 31.51 23.41 -8.49
N LEU A 118 30.53 23.02 -9.32
CA LEU A 118 30.36 23.59 -10.66
C LEU A 118 30.06 25.09 -10.61
N HIS A 119 29.28 25.55 -9.62
CA HIS A 119 29.01 26.97 -9.43
C HIS A 119 30.26 27.75 -9.00
N ARG A 120 31.11 27.17 -8.14
CA ARG A 120 32.41 27.75 -7.78
C ARG A 120 33.34 27.83 -8.99
N GLN A 121 33.39 26.78 -9.82
CA GLN A 121 34.20 26.78 -11.04
C GLN A 121 33.69 27.80 -12.07
N LEU A 122 32.38 28.05 -12.16
CA LEU A 122 31.82 29.10 -13.03
C LEU A 122 32.20 30.51 -12.58
N THR A 123 32.24 30.75 -11.27
CA THR A 123 32.49 32.07 -10.67
C THR A 123 33.97 32.35 -10.40
N ALA A 124 34.85 31.37 -10.63
CA ALA A 124 36.28 31.52 -10.40
C ALA A 124 36.93 32.49 -11.41
N PRO A 125 37.84 33.38 -10.96
CA PRO A 125 38.42 34.44 -11.80
C PRO A 125 39.31 33.94 -12.95
N ASN A 126 39.73 32.67 -12.94
CA ASN A 126 40.62 32.08 -13.96
C ASN A 126 39.91 31.08 -14.89
N THR A 127 38.58 31.08 -14.91
CA THR A 127 37.81 30.13 -15.72
C THR A 127 37.91 30.50 -17.19
N LYS A 128 38.44 29.56 -17.99
CA LYS A 128 38.64 29.79 -19.42
C LYS A 128 37.28 29.95 -20.15
N PRO A 129 37.18 30.85 -21.15
CA PRO A 129 35.92 31.13 -21.85
C PRO A 129 35.29 29.91 -22.56
N ASP A 130 36.11 29.01 -23.07
CA ASP A 130 35.72 27.73 -23.68
C ASP A 130 35.11 26.76 -22.65
N MET A 131 35.60 26.79 -21.42
CA MET A 131 35.12 25.97 -20.31
C MET A 131 33.84 26.51 -19.66
N GLN A 132 33.56 27.83 -19.78
CA GLN A 132 32.35 28.43 -19.21
C GLN A 132 31.07 27.78 -19.76
N GLN A 133 30.98 27.60 -21.09
CA GLN A 133 29.78 26.97 -21.69
C GLN A 133 29.59 25.52 -21.24
N VAL A 134 30.70 24.78 -21.11
CA VAL A 134 30.68 23.38 -20.62
C VAL A 134 30.15 23.33 -19.19
N TYR A 135 30.65 24.19 -18.30
CA TYR A 135 30.20 24.23 -16.91
C TYR A 135 28.75 24.69 -16.76
N VAL A 136 28.25 25.61 -17.59
CA VAL A 136 26.83 26.02 -17.58
C VAL A 136 25.91 24.85 -17.89
N VAL A 137 26.23 24.05 -18.92
CA VAL A 137 25.44 22.87 -19.30
C VAL A 137 25.49 21.81 -18.18
N GLN A 138 26.66 21.56 -17.62
CA GLN A 138 26.83 20.60 -16.51
C GLN A 138 26.09 21.05 -15.25
N ALA A 139 26.15 22.34 -14.89
CA ALA A 139 25.44 22.89 -13.74
C ALA A 139 23.93 22.75 -13.90
N ARG A 140 23.39 23.07 -15.09
CA ARG A 140 21.95 22.90 -15.37
C ARG A 140 21.51 21.45 -15.27
N SER A 141 22.31 20.52 -15.80
CA SER A 141 22.02 19.08 -15.71
C SER A 141 22.06 18.58 -14.27
N ALA A 142 23.08 18.98 -13.49
CA ALA A 142 23.21 18.62 -12.08
C ALA A 142 22.03 19.17 -11.25
N HIS A 143 21.63 20.41 -11.51
CA HIS A 143 20.48 21.05 -10.87
C HIS A 143 19.17 20.29 -11.15
N THR A 144 18.90 19.92 -12.41
CA THR A 144 17.71 19.11 -12.74
C THR A 144 17.72 17.75 -12.04
N GLN A 145 18.87 17.08 -11.99
CA GLN A 145 19.01 15.82 -11.26
C GLN A 145 18.81 15.99 -9.76
N LEU A 146 19.25 17.11 -9.19
CA LEU A 146 19.06 17.42 -7.78
C LEU A 146 17.57 17.61 -7.45
N LEU A 147 16.83 18.36 -8.28
CA LEU A 147 15.39 18.56 -8.08
C LEU A 147 14.64 17.22 -8.05
N GLN A 148 14.94 16.33 -8.99
CA GLN A 148 14.36 14.98 -9.02
C GLN A 148 14.72 14.16 -7.78
N ALA A 149 15.92 14.35 -7.24
CA ALA A 149 16.37 13.63 -6.06
C ALA A 149 15.73 14.18 -4.76
N ILE A 150 15.47 15.49 -4.69
CA ILE A 150 14.74 16.14 -3.59
C ILE A 150 13.28 15.69 -3.58
N GLU A 151 12.63 15.61 -4.75
CA GLU A 151 11.26 15.09 -4.86
C GLU A 151 11.17 13.65 -4.33
N LYS A 152 12.19 12.83 -4.60
CA LYS A 152 12.27 11.50 -3.98
C LYS A 152 12.39 11.59 -2.47
N GLU A 153 13.28 12.43 -1.92
CA GLU A 153 13.43 12.62 -0.47
C GLU A 153 12.11 13.01 0.22
N ASP A 154 11.30 13.89 -0.38
CA ASP A 154 9.98 14.29 0.12
C ASP A 154 8.97 13.11 0.13
N ILE A 155 8.94 12.26 -0.90
CA ILE A 155 8.14 11.02 -0.90
C ILE A 155 8.52 10.11 0.29
N LEU A 156 9.80 10.07 0.64
CA LEU A 156 10.30 9.23 1.73
C LEU A 156 9.89 9.76 3.10
N GLU A 157 9.96 11.08 3.31
CA GLU A 157 9.49 11.70 4.54
C GLU A 157 7.99 11.46 4.74
N ARG A 158 7.21 11.61 3.67
CA ARG A 158 5.77 11.30 3.66
C ARG A 158 5.51 9.84 3.99
N TYR A 159 6.31 8.92 3.44
CA TYR A 159 6.19 7.50 3.76
C TYR A 159 6.48 7.20 5.23
N ILE A 160 7.53 7.79 5.81
CA ILE A 160 7.85 7.59 7.23
C ILE A 160 6.70 8.11 8.11
N ALA A 161 6.16 9.29 7.79
CA ALA A 161 5.01 9.86 8.50
C ALA A 161 3.76 8.98 8.34
N PHE A 162 3.55 8.42 7.15
CA PHE A 162 2.46 7.49 6.86
C PHE A 162 2.58 6.20 7.69
N GLU A 163 3.75 5.56 7.74
CA GLU A 163 3.95 4.35 8.56
C GLU A 163 3.75 4.63 10.05
N GLN A 164 4.10 5.83 10.54
CA GLN A 164 3.85 6.22 11.93
C GLN A 164 2.37 6.43 12.24
N SER A 165 1.56 6.85 11.27
CA SER A 165 0.12 7.05 11.46
C SER A 165 -0.71 5.77 11.31
N HIS A 166 -0.13 4.71 10.74
CA HIS A 166 -0.78 3.40 10.50
C HIS A 166 -0.18 2.26 11.34
N ALA A 167 0.66 2.59 12.33
CA ALA A 167 1.30 1.65 13.26
C ALA A 167 0.38 1.17 14.41
#